data_AF-A0A2V6RB14-F1
#
_entry.id   AF-A0A2V6RB14-F1
#
_cell.length_a   1.000
_cell.length_b   1.000
_cell.length_c   1.000
_cell.angle_alpha   90.00
_cell.angle_beta   90.00
_cell.angle_gamma   90.00
#
_symmetry.space_group_name_H-M   'P 1'
#
loop_
_entity.id
_entity.type
_entity.pdbx_description
1 polymer ?
#
loop_
_entity_poly.entity_id
_entity_poly.type
_entity_poly.pdbx_seq_one_letter_code
_entity_poly.pdbx_strand_id
1 'polypeptide(L)'
;MIPELGSAAAIVALALALWGAVAAATGARTGRPALVLSAQHAALGVFVLVTACFALLTYAFLIFDFSVRYVAINTNLGTPFYYRITGVWGALEGSIILWTWMLALYTLIVILRHRESAHELYPWVLTVMLSVMAFFLLVITVAAPPFARLTPVPADGRGLNPLLEDTGMITHPVALYLGFTGVTVPFAFALAALITGRVGDAWLTLTRRWTIIAWYFLSLGLLIGGWWSYHVLGW
;
A
#
# COMPACT_ATOMS: atom_id res chain seq x y z
N MET A 1 -0.13 3.14 23.35
CA MET A 1 0.42 4.20 22.47
C MET A 1 0.53 3.75 21.02
N ILE A 2 0.75 2.45 20.73
CA ILE A 2 0.78 1.96 19.34
C ILE A 2 -0.49 2.33 18.55
N PRO A 3 -1.73 2.14 19.10
CA PRO A 3 -2.95 2.55 18.41
C PRO A 3 -2.97 4.04 18.00
N GLU A 4 -2.57 4.92 18.93
CA GLU A 4 -2.56 6.36 18.71
C GLU A 4 -1.53 6.77 17.66
N LEU A 5 -0.30 6.26 17.77
CA LEU A 5 0.78 6.59 16.86
C LEU A 5 0.49 6.10 15.44
N GLY A 6 -0.01 4.87 15.29
CA GLY A 6 -0.39 4.32 14.00
C GLY A 6 -1.55 5.07 13.35
N SER A 7 -2.58 5.43 14.13
CA SER A 7 -3.71 6.23 13.62
C SER A 7 -3.28 7.64 13.21
N ALA A 8 -2.48 8.31 14.04
CA ALA A 8 -1.97 9.64 13.74
C ALA A 8 -1.09 9.64 12.48
N ALA A 9 -0.18 8.66 12.35
CA ALA A 9 0.66 8.52 11.17
C ALA A 9 -0.17 8.32 9.88
N ALA A 10 -1.24 7.50 9.93
CA ALA A 10 -2.14 7.31 8.79
C ALA A 10 -2.91 8.60 8.42
N ILE A 11 -3.39 9.36 9.40
CA ILE A 11 -4.08 10.64 9.18
C ILE A 11 -3.14 11.69 8.56
N VAL A 12 -1.92 11.82 9.08
CA VAL A 12 -0.93 12.75 8.54
C VAL A 12 -0.52 12.32 7.13
N ALA A 13 -0.35 11.02 6.89
CA ALA A 13 -0.07 10.50 5.55
C ALA A 13 -1.21 10.84 4.58
N LEU A 14 -2.48 10.73 5.00
CA LEU A 14 -3.63 11.11 4.17
C LEU A 14 -3.57 12.59 3.78
N ALA A 15 -3.32 13.47 4.75
CA ALA A 15 -3.19 14.90 4.50
C ALA A 15 -2.05 15.22 3.53
N LEU A 16 -0.89 14.57 3.68
CA LEU A 16 0.25 14.73 2.77
C LEU A 16 -0.05 14.18 1.37
N ALA A 17 -0.76 13.06 1.24
CA ALA A 17 -1.13 12.49 -0.05
C ALA A 17 -2.10 13.42 -0.81
N LEU A 18 -3.11 13.96 -0.11
CA LEU A 18 -4.05 14.93 -0.67
C LEU A 18 -3.33 16.22 -1.08
N TRP A 19 -2.50 16.79 -0.21
CA TRP A 19 -1.69 17.96 -0.52
C TRP A 19 -0.78 17.71 -1.72
N GLY A 20 -0.05 16.61 -1.71
CA GLY A 20 0.90 16.28 -2.78
C GLY A 20 0.21 16.07 -4.12
N ALA A 21 -0.98 15.46 -4.16
CA ALA A 21 -1.77 15.33 -5.39
C ALA A 21 -2.16 16.72 -5.94
N VAL A 22 -2.69 17.60 -5.09
CA VAL A 22 -3.08 18.97 -5.49
C VAL A 22 -1.87 19.80 -5.90
N ALA A 23 -0.77 19.73 -5.15
CA ALA A 23 0.45 20.46 -5.42
C ALA A 23 1.10 20.00 -6.73
N ALA A 24 1.14 18.69 -7.01
CA ALA A 24 1.65 18.16 -8.27
C ALA A 24 0.82 18.65 -9.46
N ALA A 25 -0.51 18.55 -9.38
CA ALA A 25 -1.42 18.99 -10.44
C ALA A 25 -1.32 20.50 -10.69
N THR A 26 -1.28 21.29 -9.61
CA THR A 26 -1.16 22.76 -9.70
C THR A 26 0.20 23.17 -10.23
N GLY A 27 1.27 22.52 -9.77
CA GLY A 27 2.63 22.73 -10.29
C GLY A 27 2.72 22.43 -11.78
N ALA A 28 2.09 21.34 -12.24
CA ALA A 28 2.00 20.97 -13.64
C ALA A 28 1.28 22.03 -14.48
N ARG A 29 0.10 22.49 -14.03
CA ARG A 29 -0.71 23.48 -14.75
C ARG A 29 -0.09 24.88 -14.81
N THR A 30 0.60 25.28 -13.74
CA THR A 30 1.14 26.64 -13.59
C THR A 30 2.61 26.76 -14.00
N GLY A 31 3.27 25.65 -14.35
CA GLY A 31 4.70 25.62 -14.66
C GLY A 31 5.61 25.96 -13.47
N ARG A 32 5.13 25.77 -12.22
CA ARG A 32 5.85 26.12 -11.00
C ARG A 32 6.61 24.91 -10.44
N PRO A 33 7.94 24.80 -10.64
CA PRO A 33 8.71 23.62 -10.20
C PRO A 33 8.73 23.43 -8.68
N ALA A 34 8.62 24.53 -7.91
CA ALA A 34 8.56 24.46 -6.44
C ALA A 34 7.35 23.66 -5.92
N LEU A 35 6.20 23.73 -6.60
CA LEU A 35 5.01 22.95 -6.22
C LEU A 35 5.18 21.46 -6.52
N VAL A 36 5.82 21.13 -7.64
CA VAL A 36 6.15 19.75 -7.99
C VAL A 36 7.16 19.17 -6.98
N LEU A 37 8.15 19.95 -6.57
CA LEU A 37 9.11 19.55 -5.53
C LEU A 37 8.42 19.36 -4.17
N SER A 38 7.49 20.25 -3.80
CA SER A 38 6.67 20.07 -2.59
C SER A 38 5.87 18.77 -2.61
N ALA A 39 5.27 18.42 -3.76
CA ALA A 39 4.58 17.14 -3.93
C ALA A 39 5.51 15.92 -3.80
N GLN A 40 6.75 16.02 -4.28
CA GLN A 40 7.75 14.97 -4.09
C GLN A 40 8.06 14.75 -2.60
N HIS A 41 8.31 15.82 -1.86
CA HIS A 41 8.55 15.73 -0.43
C HIS A 41 7.34 15.18 0.32
N ALA A 42 6.12 15.56 -0.08
CA ALA A 42 4.90 14.99 0.48
C ALA A 42 4.83 13.47 0.23
N ALA A 43 5.13 13.00 -0.99
CA ALA A 43 5.16 11.58 -1.31
C ALA A 43 6.21 10.80 -0.49
N LEU A 44 7.39 11.38 -0.27
CA LEU A 44 8.42 10.81 0.60
C LEU A 44 7.93 10.72 2.06
N GLY A 45 7.28 11.77 2.56
CA GLY A 45 6.66 11.78 3.88
C GLY A 45 5.59 10.70 4.03
N VAL A 46 4.74 10.52 3.01
CA VAL A 46 3.76 9.42 2.97
C VAL A 46 4.46 8.06 3.04
N PHE A 47 5.52 7.83 2.26
CA PHE A 47 6.25 6.56 2.32
C PHE A 47 6.81 6.27 3.72
N VAL A 48 7.41 7.26 4.37
CA VAL A 48 7.94 7.10 5.74
C VAL A 48 6.82 6.80 6.74
N LEU A 49 5.72 7.54 6.70
CA LEU A 49 4.60 7.38 7.62
C LEU A 49 3.87 6.05 7.42
N VAL A 50 3.64 5.63 6.17
CA VAL A 50 3.00 4.33 5.88
C VAL A 50 3.92 3.18 6.26
N THR A 51 5.24 3.32 6.06
CA THR A 51 6.22 2.34 6.57
C THR A 51 6.17 2.25 8.08
N ALA A 52 6.08 3.38 8.79
CA ALA A 52 5.90 3.40 10.23
C ALA A 52 4.59 2.73 10.66
N CYS A 53 3.47 2.97 9.98
CA CYS A 53 2.21 2.26 10.22
C CYS A 53 2.38 0.75 10.06
N PHE A 54 2.95 0.28 8.95
CA PHE A 54 3.14 -1.15 8.71
C PHE A 54 4.05 -1.79 9.78
N ALA A 55 5.14 -1.10 10.16
CA ALA A 55 6.05 -1.57 11.20
C ALA A 55 5.39 -1.59 12.60
N LEU A 56 4.62 -0.55 12.96
CA LEU A 56 3.89 -0.48 14.23
C LEU A 56 2.84 -1.58 14.33
N LEU A 57 2.08 -1.84 13.26
CA LEU A 57 1.11 -2.93 13.25
C LEU A 57 1.79 -4.29 13.37
N THR A 58 2.88 -4.50 12.62
CA THR A 58 3.69 -5.71 12.73
C THR A 58 4.19 -5.92 14.16
N TYR A 59 4.73 -4.86 14.78
CA TYR A 59 5.18 -4.92 16.16
C TYR A 59 4.05 -5.27 17.13
N ALA A 60 2.85 -4.70 16.95
CA ALA A 60 1.66 -5.03 17.74
C ALA A 60 1.28 -6.51 17.67
N PHE A 61 1.35 -7.13 16.48
CA PHE A 61 1.16 -8.59 16.34
C PHE A 61 2.25 -9.40 17.03
N LEU A 62 3.51 -8.98 16.92
CA LEU A 62 4.64 -9.72 17.49
C LEU A 62 4.59 -9.79 19.02
N ILE A 63 4.12 -8.72 19.67
CA ILE A 63 3.99 -8.62 21.14
C ILE A 63 2.60 -8.95 21.67
N PHE A 64 1.66 -9.36 20.81
CA PHE A 64 0.27 -9.63 21.18
C PHE A 64 -0.44 -8.44 21.86
N ASP A 65 -0.29 -7.23 21.31
CA ASP A 65 -1.01 -6.05 21.83
C ASP A 65 -2.51 -6.15 21.51
N PHE A 66 -3.25 -6.86 22.36
CA PHE A 66 -4.69 -7.05 22.25
C PHE A 66 -5.50 -5.78 22.52
N SER A 67 -4.86 -4.65 22.86
CA SER A 67 -5.54 -3.35 22.89
C SER A 67 -5.85 -2.83 21.48
N VAL A 68 -5.16 -3.35 20.46
CA VAL A 68 -5.49 -3.15 19.04
C VAL A 68 -6.52 -4.19 18.63
N ARG A 69 -7.73 -3.75 18.25
CA ARG A 69 -8.85 -4.62 17.86
C ARG A 69 -8.46 -5.61 16.76
N TYR A 70 -7.72 -5.15 15.77
CA TYR A 70 -7.27 -5.99 14.66
C TYR A 70 -6.35 -7.14 15.12
N VAL A 71 -5.44 -6.88 16.06
CA VAL A 71 -4.56 -7.90 16.66
C VAL A 71 -5.40 -8.88 17.49
N ALA A 72 -6.27 -8.39 18.36
CA ALA A 72 -7.13 -9.23 19.20
C ALA A 72 -8.05 -10.17 18.41
N ILE A 73 -8.46 -9.78 17.21
CA ILE A 73 -9.34 -10.60 16.36
C ILE A 73 -8.56 -11.60 15.50
N ASN A 74 -7.29 -11.34 15.17
CA ASN A 74 -6.53 -12.10 14.17
C ASN A 74 -5.27 -12.81 14.71
N THR A 75 -5.08 -12.84 16.03
CA THR A 75 -4.03 -13.66 16.67
C THR A 75 -4.44 -14.02 18.11
N ASN A 76 -3.72 -14.93 18.74
CA ASN A 76 -3.84 -15.36 20.14
C ASN A 76 -2.45 -15.76 20.67
N LEU A 77 -2.32 -15.99 21.97
CA LEU A 77 -1.04 -16.34 22.60
C LEU A 77 -0.43 -17.66 22.08
N GLY A 78 -1.26 -18.54 21.50
CA GLY A 78 -0.83 -19.78 20.86
C GLY A 78 -0.33 -19.62 19.43
N THR A 79 -0.46 -18.43 18.82
CA THR A 79 -0.15 -18.23 17.39
C THR A 79 1.36 -18.36 17.14
N PRO A 80 1.80 -19.28 16.24
CA PRO A 80 3.21 -19.42 15.88
C PRO A 80 3.82 -18.12 15.34
N PHE A 81 5.15 -17.97 15.49
CA PHE A 81 5.86 -16.74 15.10
C PHE A 81 5.60 -16.29 13.66
N TYR A 82 5.65 -17.22 12.69
CA TYR A 82 5.44 -16.89 11.28
C TYR A 82 4.02 -16.32 11.03
N TYR A 83 3.01 -16.88 11.68
CA TYR A 83 1.62 -16.44 11.53
C TYR A 83 1.31 -15.14 12.28
N ARG A 84 2.15 -14.74 13.24
CA ARG A 84 2.11 -13.36 13.78
C ARG A 84 2.52 -12.33 12.74
N ILE A 85 3.52 -12.63 11.91
CA ILE A 85 3.94 -11.72 10.84
C ILE A 85 2.88 -11.69 9.74
N THR A 86 2.40 -12.85 9.28
CA THR A 86 1.38 -12.87 8.21
C THR A 86 0.01 -12.39 8.66
N GLY A 87 -0.30 -12.46 9.96
CA GLY A 87 -1.52 -11.88 10.54
C GLY A 87 -1.66 -10.38 10.26
N VAL A 88 -0.54 -9.68 10.02
CA VAL A 88 -0.54 -8.28 9.59
C VAL A 88 -1.34 -8.06 8.33
N TRP A 89 -1.42 -9.04 7.42
CA TRP A 89 -2.27 -9.00 6.22
C TRP A 89 -3.33 -10.11 6.21
N GLY A 90 -3.68 -10.64 7.39
CA GLY A 90 -4.66 -11.72 7.60
C GLY A 90 -6.10 -11.37 7.26
N ALA A 91 -6.44 -10.08 7.28
CA ALA A 91 -7.78 -9.60 7.03
C ALA A 91 -7.73 -8.23 6.32
N LEU A 92 -8.90 -7.64 6.12
CA LEU A 92 -9.10 -6.45 5.29
C LEU A 92 -8.23 -5.27 5.75
N GLU A 93 -8.28 -4.90 7.03
CA GLU A 93 -7.64 -3.70 7.56
C GLU A 93 -6.12 -3.73 7.32
N GLY A 94 -5.50 -4.86 7.64
CA GLY A 94 -4.07 -5.04 7.50
C GLY A 94 -3.60 -5.22 6.04
N SER A 95 -4.39 -5.92 5.23
CA SER A 95 -4.17 -6.06 3.79
C SER A 95 -4.13 -4.71 3.07
N ILE A 96 -4.99 -3.77 3.46
CA ILE A 96 -5.02 -2.43 2.86
C ILE A 96 -3.78 -1.62 3.26
N ILE A 97 -3.23 -1.77 4.48
CA ILE A 97 -1.93 -1.16 4.81
C ILE A 97 -0.84 -1.73 3.90
N LEU A 98 -0.78 -3.06 3.74
CA LEU A 98 0.23 -3.71 2.91
C LEU A 98 0.17 -3.20 1.46
N TRP A 99 -1.05 -3.11 0.89
CA TRP A 99 -1.29 -2.52 -0.41
C TRP A 99 -0.77 -1.07 -0.50
N THR A 100 -1.15 -0.24 0.48
CA THR A 100 -0.76 1.17 0.53
C THR A 100 0.75 1.33 0.64
N TRP A 101 1.41 0.48 1.44
CA TRP A 101 2.86 0.49 1.60
C TRP A 101 3.59 0.13 0.30
N MET A 102 3.13 -0.92 -0.40
CA MET A 102 3.69 -1.29 -1.71
C MET A 102 3.46 -0.21 -2.76
N LEU A 103 2.27 0.41 -2.80
CA LEU A 103 2.00 1.55 -3.67
C LEU A 103 2.95 2.72 -3.36
N ALA A 104 3.25 2.96 -2.08
CA ALA A 104 4.17 4.03 -1.66
C ALA A 104 5.60 3.72 -2.09
N LEU A 105 6.01 2.45 -2.01
CA LEU A 105 7.28 1.98 -2.55
C LEU A 105 7.35 2.17 -4.07
N TYR A 106 6.32 1.79 -4.82
CA TYR A 106 6.24 2.06 -6.27
C TYR A 106 6.36 3.55 -6.58
N THR A 107 5.65 4.39 -5.82
CA THR A 107 5.70 5.86 -5.96
C THR A 107 7.12 6.39 -5.72
N LEU A 108 7.79 5.92 -4.67
CA LEU A 108 9.18 6.25 -4.38
C LEU A 108 10.11 5.88 -5.54
N ILE A 109 9.99 4.65 -6.07
CA ILE A 109 10.84 4.20 -7.19
C ILE A 109 10.56 5.04 -8.45
N VAL A 110 9.30 5.41 -8.72
CA VAL A 110 8.94 6.30 -9.83
C VAL A 110 9.59 7.68 -9.66
N ILE A 111 9.56 8.26 -8.45
CA ILE A 111 10.24 9.54 -8.16
C ILE A 111 11.74 9.42 -8.47
N LEU A 112 12.40 8.34 -8.01
CA LEU A 112 13.83 8.14 -8.22
C LEU A 112 14.22 7.91 -9.69
N ARG A 113 13.36 7.28 -10.50
CA ARG A 113 13.68 6.91 -11.89
C ARG A 113 13.20 7.90 -12.94
N HIS A 114 12.11 8.62 -12.69
CA HIS A 114 11.38 9.34 -13.74
C HIS A 114 11.25 10.85 -13.53
N ARG A 115 11.72 11.39 -12.40
CA ARG A 115 11.68 12.84 -12.16
C ARG A 115 12.45 13.68 -13.19
N GLU A 116 13.51 13.10 -13.78
CA GLU A 116 14.34 13.75 -14.81
C GLU A 116 14.02 13.25 -16.23
N SER A 117 13.71 11.97 -16.41
CA SER A 117 13.50 11.40 -17.75
C SER A 117 12.12 11.72 -18.36
N ALA A 118 11.14 12.12 -17.55
CA ALA A 118 9.76 12.33 -17.98
C ALA A 118 9.19 13.69 -17.55
N HIS A 119 9.98 14.76 -17.61
CA HIS A 119 9.66 16.08 -17.04
C HIS A 119 8.22 16.59 -17.28
N GLU A 120 7.64 16.32 -18.45
CA GLU A 120 6.30 16.80 -18.80
C GLU A 120 5.16 15.89 -18.29
N LEU A 121 5.38 14.58 -18.25
CA LEU A 121 4.39 13.60 -17.78
C LEU A 121 4.45 13.43 -16.26
N TYR A 122 5.65 13.54 -15.70
CA TYR A 122 5.97 13.20 -14.33
C TYR A 122 5.08 13.88 -13.28
N PRO A 123 4.79 15.19 -13.34
CA PRO A 123 3.89 15.83 -12.38
C PRO A 123 2.48 15.24 -12.39
N TRP A 124 1.97 14.83 -13.56
CA TRP A 124 0.67 14.19 -13.69
C TRP A 124 0.70 12.73 -13.21
N VAL A 125 1.79 12.01 -13.47
CA VAL A 125 2.01 10.67 -12.89
C VAL A 125 1.96 10.74 -11.38
N LEU A 126 2.71 11.68 -10.78
CA LEU A 126 2.73 11.87 -9.33
C LEU A 126 1.36 12.26 -8.77
N THR A 127 0.61 13.11 -9.49
CA THR A 127 -0.78 13.48 -9.14
C THR A 127 -1.66 12.23 -9.04
N VAL A 128 -1.64 11.37 -10.06
CA VAL A 128 -2.47 10.16 -10.09
C VAL A 128 -2.05 9.19 -8.98
N MET A 129 -0.76 8.91 -8.84
CA MET A 129 -0.27 7.99 -7.81
C MET A 129 -0.64 8.45 -6.40
N LEU A 130 -0.50 9.75 -6.10
CA LEU A 130 -0.89 10.32 -4.80
C LEU A 130 -2.41 10.37 -4.61
N SER A 131 -3.19 10.52 -5.68
CA SER A 131 -4.65 10.43 -5.60
C SER A 131 -5.12 9.02 -5.25
N VAL A 132 -4.54 8.01 -5.89
CA VAL A 132 -4.80 6.59 -5.55
C VAL A 132 -4.33 6.29 -4.13
N MET A 133 -3.17 6.81 -3.72
CA MET A 133 -2.68 6.71 -2.35
C MET A 133 -3.65 7.30 -1.34
N ALA A 134 -4.17 8.50 -1.61
CA ALA A 134 -5.12 9.19 -0.73
C ALA A 134 -6.41 8.38 -0.58
N PHE A 135 -6.88 7.70 -1.64
CA PHE A 135 -8.01 6.79 -1.54
C PHE A 135 -7.75 5.65 -0.56
N PHE A 136 -6.63 4.93 -0.67
CA PHE A 136 -6.34 3.83 0.25
C PHE A 136 -6.09 4.32 1.69
N LEU A 137 -5.44 5.47 1.86
CA LEU A 137 -5.27 6.11 3.17
C LEU A 137 -6.61 6.55 3.77
N LEU A 138 -7.57 6.98 2.96
CA LEU A 138 -8.94 7.25 3.42
C LEU A 138 -9.62 5.97 3.91
N VAL A 139 -9.43 4.85 3.21
CA VAL A 139 -9.96 3.55 3.66
C VAL A 139 -9.32 3.12 4.98
N ILE A 140 -8.01 3.26 5.14
CA ILE A 140 -7.28 2.96 6.40
C ILE A 140 -7.71 3.86 7.55
N THR A 141 -8.06 5.11 7.28
CA THR A 141 -8.38 6.07 8.37
C THR A 141 -9.85 6.05 8.76
N VAL A 142 -10.75 5.74 7.83
CA VAL A 142 -12.20 5.84 8.04
C VAL A 142 -12.90 4.49 8.01
N ALA A 143 -12.74 3.73 6.93
CA ALA A 143 -13.59 2.55 6.68
C ALA A 143 -13.06 1.27 7.35
N ALA A 144 -11.75 1.08 7.38
CA ALA A 144 -11.09 -0.13 7.85
C ALA A 144 -9.89 0.22 8.77
N PRO A 145 -10.11 0.90 9.92
CA PRO A 145 -9.03 1.36 10.78
C PRO A 145 -8.28 0.21 11.46
N PRO A 146 -7.01 -0.04 11.09
CA PRO A 146 -6.23 -1.17 11.60
C PRO A 146 -5.80 -0.98 13.06
N PHE A 147 -5.73 0.28 13.50
CA PHE A 147 -5.32 0.68 14.85
C PHE A 147 -6.50 0.98 15.76
N ALA A 148 -7.72 0.57 15.40
CA ALA A 148 -8.88 0.76 16.25
C ALA A 148 -8.68 0.11 17.63
N ARG A 149 -8.97 0.85 18.70
CA ARG A 149 -8.86 0.31 20.07
C ARG A 149 -9.94 -0.70 20.37
N LEU A 150 -9.59 -1.68 21.19
CA LEU A 150 -10.50 -2.60 21.84
C LEU A 150 -10.49 -2.37 23.35
N THR A 151 -11.67 -2.20 23.92
CA THR A 151 -11.86 -1.98 25.36
C THR A 151 -13.16 -2.66 25.80
N PRO A 152 -13.14 -3.50 26.86
CA PRO A 152 -11.98 -3.91 27.66
C PRO A 152 -10.96 -4.71 26.84
N VAL A 153 -9.68 -4.62 27.22
CA VAL A 153 -8.60 -5.39 26.55
C VAL A 153 -8.73 -6.85 26.99
N PRO A 154 -8.89 -7.81 26.07
CA PRO A 154 -9.01 -9.21 26.43
C PRO A 154 -7.65 -9.78 26.86
N ALA A 155 -7.67 -10.80 27.73
CA ALA A 155 -6.44 -11.48 28.17
C ALA A 155 -5.79 -12.34 27.08
N ASP A 156 -6.60 -12.80 26.11
CA ASP A 156 -6.15 -13.53 24.93
C ASP A 156 -7.00 -13.11 23.72
N GLY A 157 -6.45 -13.27 22.51
CA GLY A 157 -7.12 -12.99 21.27
C GLY A 157 -7.90 -14.19 20.71
N ARG A 158 -8.65 -13.96 19.63
CA ARG A 158 -9.53 -14.97 19.01
C ARG A 158 -8.76 -16.01 18.19
N GLY A 159 -7.51 -15.72 17.84
CA GLY A 159 -6.72 -16.54 16.93
C GLY A 159 -6.90 -16.15 15.46
N LEU A 160 -5.98 -16.59 14.62
CA LEU A 160 -6.09 -16.41 13.17
C LEU A 160 -7.18 -17.35 12.63
N ASN A 161 -7.78 -17.01 11.49
CA ASN A 161 -8.60 -17.98 10.77
C ASN A 161 -7.73 -19.20 10.41
N PRO A 162 -8.13 -20.44 10.78
CA PRO A 162 -7.34 -21.64 10.53
C PRO A 162 -6.92 -21.84 9.06
N LEU A 163 -7.73 -21.37 8.10
CA LEU A 163 -7.40 -21.44 6.67
C LEU A 163 -6.17 -20.58 6.28
N LEU A 164 -5.84 -19.60 7.12
CA LEU A 164 -4.70 -18.69 6.93
C LEU A 164 -3.44 -19.17 7.65
N GLU A 165 -3.53 -20.23 8.46
CA GLU A 165 -2.37 -20.90 9.07
C GLU A 165 -1.71 -21.86 8.07
N ASP A 166 -1.43 -21.36 6.87
CA ASP A 166 -0.80 -22.10 5.78
C ASP A 166 0.35 -21.29 5.16
N THR A 167 1.36 -21.98 4.62
CA THR A 167 2.50 -21.34 3.94
C THR A 167 2.10 -20.49 2.72
N GLY A 168 0.99 -20.81 2.05
CA GLY A 168 0.42 -20.02 0.97
C GLY A 168 0.10 -18.59 1.40
N MET A 169 -0.35 -18.40 2.65
CA MET A 169 -0.65 -17.09 3.23
C MET A 169 0.57 -16.16 3.33
N ILE A 170 1.77 -16.72 3.44
CA ILE A 170 3.02 -15.95 3.50
C ILE A 170 3.31 -15.31 2.14
N THR A 171 3.07 -16.03 1.05
CA THR A 171 3.61 -15.69 -0.27
C THR A 171 2.56 -15.15 -1.23
N HIS A 172 1.34 -15.70 -1.20
CA HIS A 172 0.29 -15.32 -2.14
C HIS A 172 -0.13 -13.84 -2.04
N PRO A 173 -0.50 -13.30 -0.87
CA PRO A 173 -0.93 -11.91 -0.76
C PRO A 173 0.17 -10.92 -1.18
N VAL A 174 1.43 -11.22 -0.85
CA VAL A 174 2.58 -10.38 -1.21
C VAL A 174 2.76 -10.34 -2.73
N ALA A 175 2.76 -11.49 -3.40
CA ALA A 175 2.86 -11.56 -4.86
C ALA A 175 1.68 -10.86 -5.53
N LEU A 176 0.46 -11.11 -5.05
CA LEU A 176 -0.76 -10.53 -5.61
C LEU A 176 -0.77 -8.99 -5.48
N TYR A 177 -0.41 -8.45 -4.30
CA TYR A 177 -0.37 -7.01 -4.09
C TYR A 177 0.79 -6.32 -4.81
N LEU A 178 1.96 -6.94 -4.94
CA LEU A 178 3.03 -6.43 -5.82
C LEU A 178 2.53 -6.29 -7.26
N GLY A 179 1.75 -7.26 -7.72
CA GLY A 179 1.07 -7.22 -9.01
C GLY A 179 0.07 -6.08 -9.13
N PHE A 180 -0.96 -6.06 -8.28
CA PHE A 180 -2.03 -5.05 -8.36
C PHE A 180 -1.54 -3.62 -8.17
N THR A 181 -0.71 -3.38 -7.15
CA THR A 181 -0.14 -2.05 -6.91
C THR A 181 0.79 -1.63 -8.05
N GLY A 182 1.55 -2.58 -8.60
CA GLY A 182 2.43 -2.35 -9.75
C GLY A 182 1.70 -1.85 -11.00
N VAL A 183 0.47 -2.30 -11.27
CA VAL A 183 -0.36 -1.82 -12.39
C VAL A 183 -0.73 -0.33 -12.24
N THR A 184 -0.67 0.23 -11.03
CA THR A 184 -0.92 1.66 -10.81
C THR A 184 0.08 2.54 -11.54
N VAL A 185 1.32 2.08 -11.73
CA VAL A 185 2.36 2.86 -12.43
C VAL A 185 2.01 3.05 -13.92
N PRO A 186 1.81 2.01 -14.76
CA PRO A 186 1.41 2.22 -16.14
C PRO A 186 0.07 2.96 -16.27
N PHE A 187 -0.87 2.74 -15.35
CA PHE A 187 -2.12 3.52 -15.30
C PHE A 187 -1.86 5.03 -15.12
N ALA A 188 -0.98 5.41 -14.18
CA ALA A 188 -0.64 6.80 -13.93
C ALA A 188 0.05 7.47 -15.13
N PHE A 189 0.94 6.75 -15.83
CA PHE A 189 1.55 7.23 -17.08
C PHE A 189 0.53 7.36 -18.21
N ALA A 190 -0.41 6.42 -18.36
CA ALA A 190 -1.46 6.51 -19.37
C ALA A 190 -2.36 7.74 -19.12
N LEU A 191 -2.79 7.97 -17.86
CA LEU A 191 -3.55 9.16 -17.51
C LEU A 191 -2.75 10.44 -17.73
N ALA A 192 -1.46 10.47 -17.38
CA ALA A 192 -0.61 11.62 -17.64
C ALA A 192 -0.50 11.92 -19.15
N ALA A 193 -0.37 10.89 -19.99
CA ALA A 193 -0.34 11.04 -21.44
C ALA A 193 -1.67 11.60 -21.99
N LEU A 194 -2.81 11.12 -21.48
CA LEU A 194 -4.12 11.63 -21.85
C LEU A 194 -4.32 13.10 -21.44
N ILE A 195 -3.96 13.45 -20.20
CA ILE A 195 -4.08 14.82 -19.68
C ILE A 195 -3.21 15.81 -20.46
N THR A 196 -2.02 15.38 -20.89
CA THR A 196 -1.07 16.23 -21.64
C THR A 196 -1.27 16.19 -23.16
N GLY A 197 -2.13 15.30 -23.66
CA GLY A 197 -2.29 15.04 -25.10
C GLY A 197 -1.11 14.32 -25.76
N ARG A 198 -0.13 13.84 -24.98
CA ARG A 198 1.12 13.22 -25.46
C ARG A 198 0.99 11.71 -25.57
N VAL A 199 0.09 11.25 -26.43
CA VAL A 199 -0.29 9.83 -26.59
C VAL A 199 0.66 8.99 -27.45
N GLY A 200 1.78 9.56 -27.93
CA GLY A 200 2.78 8.85 -28.74
C GLY A 200 3.60 7.80 -27.95
N ASP A 201 4.55 7.14 -28.61
CA ASP A 201 5.22 5.93 -28.11
C ASP A 201 6.11 6.11 -26.87
N ALA A 202 6.41 7.35 -26.49
CA ALA A 202 7.30 7.67 -25.37
C ALA A 202 6.77 7.08 -24.04
N TRP A 203 5.46 7.20 -23.76
CA TRP A 203 4.89 6.67 -22.52
C TRP A 203 4.82 5.14 -22.52
N LEU A 204 4.63 4.51 -23.70
CA LEU A 204 4.67 3.05 -23.85
C LEU A 204 6.04 2.48 -23.46
N THR A 205 7.11 3.16 -23.89
CA THR A 205 8.48 2.73 -23.58
C THR A 205 8.79 2.87 -22.09
N LEU A 206 8.34 3.96 -21.46
CA LEU A 206 8.51 4.20 -20.02
C LEU A 206 7.75 3.18 -19.17
N THR A 207 6.59 2.71 -19.63
CA THR A 207 5.71 1.82 -18.87
C THR A 207 5.98 0.34 -19.06
N ARG A 208 6.62 -0.06 -20.18
CA ARG A 208 6.85 -1.48 -20.53
C ARG A 208 7.42 -2.33 -19.38
N ARG A 209 8.50 -1.86 -18.74
CA ARG A 209 9.13 -2.61 -17.62
C ARG A 209 8.20 -2.74 -16.43
N TRP A 210 7.44 -1.69 -16.11
CA TRP A 210 6.47 -1.71 -15.02
C TRP A 210 5.34 -2.70 -15.30
N THR A 211 4.82 -2.70 -16.53
CA THR A 211 3.77 -3.65 -16.96
C THR A 211 4.26 -5.09 -16.87
N ILE A 212 5.48 -5.40 -17.33
CA ILE A 212 6.04 -6.77 -17.24
C ILE A 212 6.21 -7.21 -15.79
N ILE A 213 6.72 -6.34 -14.91
CA ILE A 213 6.90 -6.66 -13.48
C ILE A 213 5.54 -6.91 -12.82
N ALA A 214 4.56 -6.02 -13.04
CA ALA A 214 3.22 -6.16 -12.48
C ALA A 214 2.53 -7.44 -12.99
N TRP A 215 2.63 -7.71 -14.29
CA TRP A 215 2.12 -8.93 -14.91
C TRP A 215 2.76 -10.19 -14.32
N TYR A 216 4.10 -10.21 -14.18
CA TYR A 216 4.82 -11.33 -13.59
C TYR A 216 4.31 -11.66 -12.17
N PHE A 217 4.18 -10.65 -11.32
CA PHE A 217 3.69 -10.83 -9.95
C PHE A 217 2.21 -11.21 -9.89
N LEU A 218 1.36 -10.67 -10.77
CA LEU A 218 -0.03 -11.11 -10.90
C LEU A 218 -0.13 -12.57 -11.33
N SER A 219 0.64 -12.99 -12.34
CA SER A 219 0.69 -14.38 -12.78
C SER A 219 1.16 -15.31 -11.66
N LEU A 220 2.23 -14.93 -10.95
CA LEU A 220 2.71 -15.69 -9.80
C LEU A 220 1.65 -15.75 -8.68
N GLY A 221 1.02 -14.61 -8.38
CA GLY A 221 -0.06 -14.53 -7.40
C GLY A 221 -1.22 -15.46 -7.73
N LEU A 222 -1.66 -15.51 -8.99
CA LEU A 222 -2.70 -16.41 -9.46
C LEU A 222 -2.29 -17.89 -9.34
N LEU A 223 -1.05 -18.24 -9.68
CA LEU A 223 -0.55 -19.62 -9.57
C LEU A 223 -0.48 -20.07 -8.10
N ILE A 224 0.13 -19.25 -7.22
CA ILE A 224 0.23 -19.57 -5.79
C ILE A 224 -1.17 -19.60 -5.16
N GLY A 225 -2.05 -18.66 -5.53
CA GLY A 225 -3.42 -18.60 -5.02
C GLY A 225 -4.25 -19.82 -5.44
N GLY A 226 -4.12 -20.23 -6.70
CA GLY A 226 -4.73 -21.46 -7.20
C GLY A 226 -4.26 -22.69 -6.42
N TRP A 227 -2.95 -22.86 -6.27
CA TRP A 227 -2.37 -23.96 -5.47
C TRP A 227 -2.81 -23.94 -4.01
N TRP A 228 -2.76 -22.78 -3.35
CA TRP A 228 -3.15 -22.63 -1.95
C TRP A 228 -4.63 -22.95 -1.75
N SER A 229 -5.48 -22.46 -2.64
CA SER A 229 -6.91 -22.77 -2.60
C SER A 229 -7.19 -24.26 -2.78
N TYR A 230 -6.44 -24.95 -3.66
CA TYR A 230 -6.51 -26.40 -3.81
C TYR A 230 -6.13 -27.13 -2.53
N HIS A 231 -5.03 -26.71 -1.89
CA HIS A 231 -4.54 -27.31 -0.66
C HIS A 231 -5.51 -27.15 0.52
N VAL A 232 -6.13 -25.98 0.66
CA VAL A 232 -6.92 -25.62 1.85
C VAL A 232 -8.42 -25.87 1.68
N LEU A 233 -8.97 -25.81 0.45
CA LEU A 233 -10.40 -26.02 0.19
C LEU A 233 -10.73 -27.43 -0.33
N GLY A 234 -9.73 -28.20 -0.78
CA GLY A 234 -9.89 -29.62 -1.08
C GLY A 234 -10.74 -29.98 -2.30
N TRP A 235 -10.90 -29.05 -3.26
CA TRP A 235 -11.41 -29.36 -4.61
C TRP A 235 -10.38 -30.11 -5.45
#